data_AF-A0A644Z6A7-F1
#
_entry.id   AF-A0A644Z6A7-F1
#
_cell.length_a   1.000
_cell.length_b   1.000
_cell.length_c   1.000
_cell.angle_alpha   90.00
_cell.angle_beta   90.00
_cell.angle_gamma   90.00
#
_symmetry.space_group_name_H-M   'P 1'
#
loop_
_entity.id
_entity.type
_entity.pdbx_description
1 polymer ?
#
loop_
_entity_poly.entity_id
_entity_poly.type
_entity_poly.pdbx_seq_one_letter_code
_entity_poly.pdbx_strand_id
1 'polypeptide(L)'
;MNELGMIIDVSHLNDGGFYDVSRNSKKPFIASHSNARNVTGASRNLTDDMIKVLGNHGGITGINFCKFFLGESKISKVDDIIKHIKHIVNVGGIDVVAMGSDFDGIPDDLEMKDISQMYMLQDALLKSGFNEDEIEKMMYKNALRVIKDVL
;
A
#
# COMPACT_ATOMS: atom_id res chain seq x y z
N MET A 1 0.31 -0.08 -22.24
CA MET A 1 -0.10 -0.72 -20.98
C MET A 1 -1.62 -0.84 -20.91
N ASN A 2 -2.37 0.27 -20.87
CA ASN A 2 -3.84 0.28 -20.86
C ASN A 2 -4.52 -0.66 -21.90
N GLU A 3 -4.15 -0.55 -23.18
CA GLU A 3 -4.72 -1.38 -24.26
C GLU A 3 -4.40 -2.87 -24.13
N LEU A 4 -3.27 -3.20 -23.51
CA LEU A 4 -2.78 -4.57 -23.35
C LEU A 4 -3.26 -5.22 -22.03
N GLY A 5 -4.03 -4.51 -21.20
CA GLY A 5 -4.41 -4.99 -19.87
C GLY A 5 -3.22 -5.13 -18.91
N MET A 6 -2.14 -4.37 -19.12
CA MET A 6 -1.01 -4.35 -18.18
C MET A 6 -1.24 -3.32 -17.08
N ILE A 7 -1.14 -3.75 -15.83
CA ILE A 7 -1.22 -2.89 -14.65
C ILE A 7 -0.02 -1.95 -14.63
N ILE A 8 -0.28 -0.65 -14.49
CA ILE A 8 0.75 0.36 -14.29
C ILE A 8 1.06 0.42 -12.80
N ASP A 9 2.35 0.31 -12.46
CA ASP A 9 2.85 0.45 -11.10
C ASP A 9 3.68 1.73 -10.97
N VAL A 10 3.33 2.57 -10.00
CA VAL A 10 3.97 3.86 -9.72
C VAL A 10 4.91 3.81 -8.51
N SER A 11 5.10 2.64 -7.90
CA SER A 11 6.23 2.42 -7.01
C SER A 11 7.53 2.81 -7.74
N HIS A 12 8.38 3.58 -7.06
CA HIS A 12 9.64 4.20 -7.50
C HIS A 12 9.52 5.43 -8.40
N LEU A 13 8.33 5.71 -8.93
CA LEU A 13 8.12 6.90 -9.73
C LEU A 13 8.18 8.16 -8.87
N ASN A 14 8.71 9.24 -9.43
CA ASN A 14 8.71 10.55 -8.76
C ASN A 14 7.31 11.18 -8.79
N ASP A 15 7.13 12.26 -8.01
CA ASP A 15 5.82 12.91 -7.89
C ASP A 15 5.25 13.38 -9.24
N GLY A 16 6.09 13.95 -10.12
CA GLY A 16 5.66 14.39 -11.45
C GLY A 16 5.15 13.24 -12.32
N GLY A 17 5.90 12.13 -12.34
CA GLY A 17 5.56 10.93 -13.09
C GLY A 17 4.31 10.23 -12.54
N PHE A 18 4.10 10.25 -11.22
CA PHE A 18 2.83 9.79 -10.62
C PHE A 18 1.64 10.53 -11.24
N TYR A 19 1.71 11.86 -11.29
CA TYR A 19 0.63 12.66 -11.86
C TYR A 19 0.53 12.53 -13.39
N ASP A 20 1.63 12.26 -14.09
CA ASP A 20 1.58 11.90 -15.53
C ASP A 20 0.79 10.61 -15.73
N VAL A 21 1.02 9.57 -14.91
CA VAL A 21 0.23 8.34 -14.95
C VAL A 21 -1.23 8.62 -14.64
N SER A 22 -1.52 9.36 -13.58
CA SER A 22 -2.90 9.72 -13.22
C SER A 22 -3.63 10.46 -14.34
N ARG A 23 -2.97 11.39 -15.04
CA ARG A 23 -3.61 12.13 -16.15
C ARG A 23 -3.88 11.28 -17.38
N ASN A 24 -3.06 10.27 -17.64
CA ASN A 24 -3.06 9.54 -18.92
C ASN A 24 -3.66 8.13 -18.81
N SER A 25 -3.70 7.52 -17.63
CA SER A 25 -4.24 6.18 -17.46
C SER A 25 -5.76 6.17 -17.56
N LYS A 26 -6.30 5.23 -18.33
CA LYS A 26 -7.75 5.02 -18.50
C LYS A 26 -8.27 3.86 -17.64
N LYS A 27 -7.36 3.06 -17.10
CA LYS A 27 -7.61 1.94 -16.18
C LYS A 27 -7.00 2.25 -14.81
N PRO A 28 -7.44 1.57 -13.75
CA PRO A 28 -6.79 1.66 -12.45
C PRO A 28 -5.28 1.39 -12.55
N PHE A 29 -4.50 2.10 -11.72
CA PHE A 29 -3.07 1.88 -11.55
C PHE A 29 -2.78 1.70 -10.06
N ILE A 30 -1.59 1.18 -9.74
CA ILE A 30 -1.25 0.82 -8.36
C ILE A 30 0.06 1.48 -7.94
N ALA A 31 0.28 1.58 -6.63
CA ALA A 31 1.62 1.58 -6.07
C ALA A 31 1.81 0.24 -5.36
N SER A 32 2.57 -0.68 -5.94
CA SER A 32 2.73 -2.05 -5.44
C SER A 32 3.28 -2.17 -4.01
N HIS A 33 4.11 -1.21 -3.57
CA HIS A 33 4.75 -1.19 -2.25
C HIS A 33 5.14 0.24 -1.86
N SER A 34 4.19 1.03 -1.36
CA SER A 34 4.42 2.41 -0.91
C SER A 34 3.52 2.77 0.28
N ASN A 35 4.05 3.57 1.22
CA ASN A 35 3.33 3.97 2.43
C ASN A 35 2.90 5.44 2.38
N ALA A 36 2.49 5.99 3.53
CA ALA A 36 2.01 7.37 3.65
C ALA A 36 3.10 8.36 4.11
N ARG A 37 3.32 9.41 3.32
CA ARG A 37 4.37 10.42 3.55
C ARG A 37 4.10 11.27 4.79
N ASN A 38 2.82 11.48 5.11
CA ASN A 38 2.42 12.23 6.29
C ASN A 38 2.70 11.48 7.61
N VAL A 39 2.79 10.13 7.55
CA VAL A 39 3.19 9.31 8.71
C VAL A 39 4.71 9.24 8.80
N THR A 40 5.38 9.00 7.67
CA THR A 40 6.84 8.96 7.58
C THR A 40 7.30 9.71 6.34
N GLY A 41 8.04 10.81 6.54
CA GLY A 41 8.44 11.80 5.51
C GLY A 41 9.40 11.32 4.42
N ALA A 42 9.47 10.02 4.14
CA ALA A 42 10.26 9.46 3.06
C ALA A 42 9.67 9.88 1.70
N SER A 43 10.51 10.35 0.78
CA SER A 43 10.12 10.67 -0.62
C SER A 43 9.55 9.46 -1.35
N ARG A 44 9.86 8.25 -0.86
CA ARG A 44 9.36 6.97 -1.37
C ARG A 44 7.88 6.73 -1.07
N ASN A 45 7.33 7.42 -0.07
CA ASN A 45 5.93 7.35 0.33
C ASN A 45 5.05 8.34 -0.44
N LEU A 46 3.76 8.02 -0.54
CA LEU A 46 2.74 8.81 -1.22
C LEU A 46 2.27 9.98 -0.34
N THR A 47 2.04 11.15 -0.93
CA THR A 47 1.34 12.24 -0.23
C THR A 47 -0.13 11.88 -0.03
N ASP A 48 -0.82 12.58 0.88
CA ASP A 48 -2.26 12.40 1.07
C ASP A 48 -3.06 12.70 -0.21
N ASP A 49 -2.62 13.66 -1.01
CA ASP A 49 -3.22 13.95 -2.31
C ASP A 49 -3.05 12.77 -3.28
N MET A 50 -1.84 12.19 -3.36
CA MET A 50 -1.61 11.00 -4.18
C MET A 50 -2.46 9.80 -3.74
N ILE A 51 -2.63 9.60 -2.43
CA ILE A 51 -3.49 8.53 -1.89
C ILE A 51 -4.94 8.75 -2.36
N LYS A 52 -5.46 9.99 -2.29
CA LYS A 52 -6.80 10.33 -2.78
C LYS A 52 -6.92 10.13 -4.29
N VAL A 53 -5.93 10.60 -5.06
CA VAL A 53 -5.90 10.43 -6.52
C VAL A 53 -5.92 8.94 -6.88
N LEU A 54 -5.10 8.13 -6.21
CA LEU A 54 -5.03 6.69 -6.42
C LEU A 54 -6.39 6.02 -6.14
N GLY A 55 -7.03 6.35 -5.02
CA GLY A 55 -8.35 5.83 -4.68
C GLY A 55 -9.46 6.26 -5.66
N ASN A 56 -9.45 7.52 -6.10
CA ASN A 56 -10.39 8.01 -7.12
C ASN A 56 -10.22 7.32 -8.48
N HIS A 57 -9.04 6.79 -8.78
CA HIS A 57 -8.79 5.97 -9.98
C HIS A 57 -9.16 4.50 -9.78
N GLY A 58 -9.72 4.13 -8.63
CA GLY A 58 -9.93 2.74 -8.26
C GLY A 58 -8.63 1.96 -8.04
N GLY A 59 -7.50 2.66 -7.87
CA GLY A 59 -6.19 2.06 -7.62
C GLY A 59 -6.03 1.54 -6.20
N ILE A 60 -4.85 0.95 -5.93
CA ILE A 60 -4.45 0.47 -4.60
C ILE A 60 -3.00 0.83 -4.31
N THR A 61 -2.66 0.96 -3.03
CA THR A 61 -1.29 0.99 -2.52
C THR A 61 -1.02 -0.24 -1.66
N GLY A 62 0.00 -1.00 -2.01
CA GLY A 62 0.52 -2.08 -1.18
C GLY A 62 1.36 -1.51 -0.05
N ILE A 63 1.08 -1.91 1.19
CA ILE A 63 1.85 -1.42 2.35
C ILE A 63 3.21 -2.11 2.40
N ASN A 64 4.27 -1.31 2.32
CA ASN A 64 5.67 -1.72 2.34
C ASN A 64 6.19 -1.89 3.77
N PHE A 65 6.91 -2.99 4.02
CA PHE A 65 7.39 -3.34 5.37
C PHE A 65 8.82 -2.85 5.64
N CYS A 66 9.44 -2.10 4.74
CA CYS A 66 10.76 -1.52 4.95
C CYS A 66 10.73 -0.50 6.08
N LYS A 67 11.58 -0.69 7.09
CA LYS A 67 11.66 0.20 8.27
C LYS A 67 11.85 1.67 7.90
N PHE A 68 12.61 1.96 6.84
CA PHE A 68 12.89 3.32 6.37
C PHE A 68 11.66 4.06 5.84
N PHE A 69 10.60 3.32 5.49
CA PHE A 69 9.34 3.87 4.99
C PHE A 69 8.22 3.81 6.02
N LEU A 70 8.46 3.17 7.18
CA LEU A 70 7.49 2.95 8.25
C LEU A 70 7.64 3.92 9.42
N GLY A 71 8.85 4.37 9.72
CA GLY A 71 9.11 5.32 10.80
C GLY A 71 10.56 5.31 11.27
N GLU A 72 10.75 5.64 12.55
CA GLU A 72 12.07 5.78 13.17
C GLU A 72 12.50 4.52 13.97
N SER A 73 11.66 3.49 14.00
CA SER A 73 11.95 2.24 14.69
C SER A 73 13.21 1.56 14.11
N LYS A 74 14.04 0.98 14.98
CA LYS A 74 15.26 0.26 14.58
C LYS A 74 14.99 -0.95 13.67
N ILE A 75 13.81 -1.54 13.82
CA ILE A 75 13.26 -2.64 13.03
C ILE A 75 11.90 -2.24 12.45
N SER A 76 11.46 -2.93 11.41
CA SER A 76 10.09 -2.88 10.92
C SER A 76 9.15 -3.48 11.96
N LYS A 77 8.26 -2.67 12.52
CA LYS A 77 7.28 -3.10 13.51
C LYS A 77 5.90 -3.21 12.90
N VAL A 78 5.15 -4.21 13.33
CA VAL A 78 3.73 -4.38 12.96
C VAL A 78 2.92 -3.14 13.35
N ASP A 79 3.20 -2.55 14.52
CA ASP A 79 2.54 -1.31 14.96
C ASP A 79 2.77 -0.13 14.01
N ASP A 80 3.95 -0.01 13.40
CA ASP A 80 4.25 1.05 12.45
C ASP A 80 3.54 0.81 11.11
N ILE A 81 3.43 -0.46 10.67
CA ILE A 81 2.61 -0.87 9.51
C ILE A 81 1.14 -0.47 9.74
N ILE A 82 0.58 -0.76 10.93
CA ILE A 82 -0.79 -0.41 11.28
C ILE A 82 -1.04 1.11 11.25
N LYS A 83 -0.09 1.93 11.71
CA LYS A 83 -0.20 3.41 11.65
C LYS A 83 -0.37 3.88 10.20
N HIS A 84 0.42 3.33 9.28
CA HIS A 84 0.30 3.65 7.87
C HIS A 84 -1.04 3.19 7.28
N ILE A 85 -1.49 1.97 7.60
CA ILE A 85 -2.80 1.47 7.17
C ILE A 85 -3.92 2.40 7.63
N LYS A 86 -3.98 2.73 8.94
CA LYS A 86 -5.01 3.62 9.48
C LYS A 86 -5.03 4.98 8.81
N HIS A 87 -3.86 5.57 8.57
CA HIS A 87 -3.76 6.85 7.89
C HIS A 87 -4.26 6.77 6.45
N ILE A 88 -3.84 5.75 5.69
CA ILE A 88 -4.27 5.57 4.29
C ILE A 88 -5.78 5.32 4.21
N VAL A 89 -6.34 4.49 5.09
CA VAL A 89 -7.79 4.27 5.17
C VAL A 89 -8.53 5.57 5.46
N ASN A 90 -8.03 6.40 6.38
CA ASN A 90 -8.62 7.69 6.70
C ASN A 90 -8.58 8.68 5.52
N VAL A 91 -7.56 8.61 4.67
CA VAL A 91 -7.35 9.54 3.55
C VAL A 91 -8.03 9.08 2.25
N GLY A 92 -7.86 7.82 1.88
CA GLY A 92 -8.29 7.25 0.59
C GLY A 92 -9.41 6.22 0.70
N GLY A 93 -9.81 5.81 1.91
CA GLY A 93 -10.79 4.75 2.14
C GLY A 93 -10.17 3.35 2.16
N ILE A 94 -10.96 2.38 2.62
CA ILE A 94 -10.51 0.99 2.82
C ILE A 94 -10.13 0.28 1.51
N ASP A 95 -10.76 0.67 0.39
CA ASP A 95 -10.58 -0.01 -0.91
C ASP A 95 -9.26 0.33 -1.61
N VAL A 96 -8.47 1.25 -1.02
CA VAL A 96 -7.14 1.66 -1.51
C VAL A 96 -6.01 0.83 -0.91
N VAL A 97 -6.22 0.16 0.21
CA VAL A 97 -5.14 -0.56 0.91
C VAL A 97 -4.99 -1.98 0.36
N ALA A 98 -3.76 -2.40 0.09
CA ALA A 98 -3.39 -3.77 -0.24
C ALA A 98 -2.09 -4.17 0.48
N MET A 99 -1.66 -5.43 0.36
CA MET A 99 -0.37 -5.89 0.89
C MET A 99 0.74 -5.76 -0.16
N GLY A 100 1.89 -5.23 0.24
CA GLY A 100 3.05 -5.02 -0.63
C GLY A 100 4.34 -5.13 0.17
N SER A 101 4.57 -6.29 0.80
CA SER A 101 5.55 -6.47 1.88
C SER A 101 6.97 -6.04 1.52
N ASP A 102 7.36 -6.24 0.26
CA ASP A 102 8.73 -6.09 -0.21
C ASP A 102 9.69 -7.09 0.49
N PHE A 103 9.17 -8.27 0.89
CA PHE A 103 10.00 -9.38 1.37
C PHE A 103 11.06 -9.75 0.31
N ASP A 104 12.26 -10.11 0.77
CA ASP A 104 13.47 -10.32 -0.04
C ASP A 104 13.98 -9.07 -0.80
N GLY A 105 13.30 -7.92 -0.69
CA GLY A 105 13.68 -6.62 -1.27
C GLY A 105 14.12 -5.57 -0.25
N ILE A 106 13.97 -5.84 1.05
CA ILE A 106 14.23 -4.92 2.17
C ILE A 106 15.22 -5.53 3.19
N PRO A 107 15.82 -4.74 4.10
CA PRO A 107 16.70 -5.28 5.14
C PRO A 107 15.99 -6.23 6.12
N ASP A 108 16.72 -7.21 6.66
CA ASP A 108 16.23 -8.28 7.56
C ASP A 108 15.84 -7.85 8.99
N ASP A 109 15.93 -6.54 9.27
CA ASP A 109 15.53 -5.91 10.53
C ASP A 109 14.00 -5.85 10.65
N LEU A 110 13.34 -7.01 10.67
CA LEU A 110 11.89 -7.16 10.67
C LEU A 110 11.40 -7.82 11.96
N GLU A 111 10.31 -7.33 12.54
CA GLU A 111 9.53 -8.04 13.56
C GLU A 111 8.86 -9.28 12.95
N MET A 112 8.22 -9.09 11.80
CA MET A 112 7.61 -10.14 10.99
C MET A 112 8.63 -10.60 9.93
N LYS A 113 9.28 -11.74 10.16
CA LYS A 113 10.47 -12.20 9.43
C LYS A 113 10.22 -12.58 7.99
N ASP A 114 9.09 -13.20 7.72
CA ASP A 114 8.74 -13.72 6.40
C ASP A 114 7.23 -13.92 6.28
N ILE A 115 6.81 -14.45 5.13
CA ILE A 115 5.39 -14.67 4.82
C ILE A 115 4.67 -15.60 5.80
N SER A 116 5.37 -16.52 6.48
CA SER A 116 4.76 -17.42 7.46
C SER A 116 4.23 -16.68 8.69
N GLN A 117 4.66 -15.44 8.91
CA GLN A 117 4.30 -14.62 10.06
C GLN A 117 3.22 -13.57 9.79
N MET A 118 2.60 -13.58 8.60
CA MET A 118 1.53 -12.64 8.24
C MET A 118 0.32 -12.65 9.19
N TYR A 119 0.12 -13.73 9.95
CA TYR A 119 -0.90 -13.79 11.00
C TYR A 119 -0.71 -12.70 12.07
N MET A 120 0.53 -12.27 12.33
CA MET A 120 0.82 -11.20 13.29
C MET A 120 0.20 -9.88 12.85
N LEU A 121 0.24 -9.58 11.56
CA LEU A 121 -0.39 -8.38 10.99
C LEU A 121 -1.91 -8.51 11.01
N GLN A 122 -2.46 -9.68 10.70
CA GLN A 122 -3.91 -9.95 10.78
C GLN A 122 -4.44 -9.72 12.20
N ASP A 123 -3.77 -10.28 13.21
CA ASP A 123 -4.12 -10.11 14.62
C ASP A 123 -4.04 -8.64 15.05
N ALA A 124 -3.02 -7.92 14.59
CA ALA A 124 -2.85 -6.50 14.89
C ALA A 124 -3.93 -5.64 14.24
N LEU A 125 -4.39 -5.99 13.03
CA LEU A 125 -5.51 -5.31 12.36
C LEU A 125 -6.83 -5.51 13.12
N LEU A 126 -7.12 -6.73 13.55
CA LEU A 126 -8.30 -7.03 14.38
C LEU A 126 -8.26 -6.23 15.70
N LYS A 127 -7.15 -6.29 16.43
CA LYS A 127 -6.94 -5.52 17.68
C LYS A 127 -7.04 -4.01 17.45
N SER A 128 -6.78 -3.56 16.23
CA SER A 128 -6.80 -2.16 15.84
C SER A 128 -8.17 -1.63 15.46
N GLY A 129 -9.20 -2.48 15.45
CA GLY A 129 -10.60 -2.10 15.21
C GLY A 129 -11.12 -2.41 13.80
N PHE A 130 -10.33 -3.03 12.92
CA PHE A 130 -10.81 -3.48 11.62
C PHE A 130 -11.60 -4.78 11.78
N ASN A 131 -12.72 -4.90 11.05
CA ASN A 131 -13.48 -6.13 11.01
C ASN A 131 -12.93 -7.12 9.95
N GLU A 132 -13.42 -8.36 9.97
CA GLU A 132 -12.94 -9.41 9.07
C GLU A 132 -13.11 -9.06 7.58
N ASP A 133 -14.22 -8.43 7.19
CA ASP A 133 -14.47 -8.03 5.79
C ASP A 133 -13.46 -6.96 5.32
N GLU A 134 -13.14 -5.99 6.17
CA GLU A 134 -12.14 -4.96 5.90
C GLU A 134 -10.73 -5.56 5.79
N ILE A 135 -10.40 -6.50 6.68
CA ILE A 135 -9.12 -7.21 6.64
C ILE A 135 -9.02 -8.03 5.36
N GLU A 136 -10.07 -8.74 4.97
CA GLU A 136 -10.09 -9.53 3.75
C GLU A 136 -9.92 -8.66 2.49
N LYS A 137 -10.50 -7.45 2.51
CA LYS A 137 -10.26 -6.43 1.48
C LYS A 137 -8.78 -6.08 1.36
N MET A 138 -8.15 -5.72 2.47
CA MET A 138 -6.73 -5.35 2.52
C MET A 138 -5.81 -6.52 2.13
N MET A 139 -6.16 -7.74 2.53
CA MET A 139 -5.32 -8.92 2.29
C MET A 139 -5.35 -9.39 0.84
N TYR A 140 -6.52 -9.34 0.16
CA TYR A 140 -6.55 -9.72 -1.26
C TYR A 140 -7.68 -9.12 -2.10
N LYS A 141 -8.88 -8.84 -1.56
CA LYS A 141 -10.02 -8.48 -2.43
C LYS A 141 -9.80 -7.18 -3.18
N ASN A 142 -9.08 -6.21 -2.60
CA ASN A 142 -8.75 -4.96 -3.27
C ASN A 142 -7.79 -5.18 -4.45
N ALA A 143 -6.77 -6.02 -4.28
CA ALA A 143 -5.85 -6.37 -5.37
C ALA A 143 -6.56 -7.19 -6.47
N LEU A 144 -7.40 -8.14 -6.07
CA LEU A 144 -8.21 -8.93 -7.00
C LEU A 144 -9.16 -8.06 -7.82
N ARG A 145 -9.77 -7.04 -7.22
CA ARG A 145 -10.61 -6.06 -7.90
C ARG A 145 -9.81 -5.35 -9.00
N VAL A 146 -8.63 -4.80 -8.67
CA VAL A 146 -7.79 -4.10 -9.66
C VAL A 146 -7.34 -5.02 -10.79
N ILE A 147 -6.95 -6.26 -10.49
CA ILE A 147 -6.59 -7.25 -11.52
C ILE A 147 -7.76 -7.47 -12.49
N LYS A 148 -8.99 -7.62 -11.98
CA LYS A 148 -10.20 -7.80 -12.81
C LYS A 148 -10.60 -6.54 -13.59
N ASP A 149 -10.41 -5.35 -13.01
CA ASP A 149 -10.75 -4.09 -13.65
C ASP A 149 -9.76 -3.71 -14.77
N VAL A 150 -8.52 -4.24 -14.71
CA VAL A 150 -7.45 -3.92 -15.65
C VAL A 150 -7.32 -4.94 -16.79
N LEU A 151 -7.44 -6.24 -16.51
CA LEU A 151 -7.36 -7.31 -17.51
C LEU A 151 -8.56 -7.29 -18.46
#